data_AF-A0A8C6VWE6-F1
#
_entry.id   AF-A0A8C6VWE6-F1
#
_cell.length_a   1.000
_cell.length_b   1.000
_cell.length_c   1.000
_cell.angle_alpha   90.00
_cell.angle_beta   90.00
_cell.angle_gamma   90.00
#
_symmetry.space_group_name_H-M   'P 1'
#
loop_
_entity.id
_entity.type
_entity.pdbx_description
1 polymer ?
#
loop_
_entity_poly.entity_id
_entity_poly.type
_entity_poly.pdbx_seq_one_letter_code
_entity_poly.pdbx_strand_id
1 'polypeptide(L)'
;LRSRSAAYGGVKASLQSLDNQNGNLQTRSLNGIVSKDDLVVSEYLTTLLVVVSSYLQWERSYESFSVFVVPRSSRKLTEDREGAIFAVTLFKRAVCDFKAKALQSKFVVREYSFDVEEKKQLEIVKLSVQKKEQHGILVRWLKVNLTQLFMAWIHLKALRVFVESVLRYGLPVNYQAFLLETDRKRSKKLKEELNSLFVHLDPTASTKDVSYDIPGLCQQDYSSYICFHISTSVLEISEKPDT
;
A
#
# COMPACT_ATOMS: atom_id res chain seq x y z
N LEU A 1 11.60 1.65 -13.09
CA LEU A 1 10.38 1.91 -12.28
C LEU A 1 9.85 0.62 -11.64
N ARG A 2 9.28 -0.32 -12.41
CA ARG A 2 8.64 -1.55 -11.90
C ARG A 2 9.46 -2.31 -10.86
N SER A 3 10.73 -2.62 -11.15
CA SER A 3 11.61 -3.34 -10.21
C SER A 3 11.82 -2.59 -8.88
N ARG A 4 12.11 -1.27 -8.92
CA ARG A 4 12.31 -0.47 -7.71
C ARG A 4 11.03 -0.31 -6.89
N SER A 5 9.89 -0.13 -7.56
CA SER A 5 8.57 -0.09 -6.89
C SER A 5 8.22 -1.42 -6.24
N ALA A 6 8.53 -2.55 -6.90
CA ALA A 6 8.33 -3.89 -6.35
C ALA A 6 9.21 -4.15 -5.12
N ALA A 7 10.48 -3.75 -5.15
CA ALA A 7 11.39 -3.88 -4.02
C ALA A 7 10.88 -3.09 -2.78
N TYR A 8 10.49 -1.82 -2.96
CA TYR A 8 9.88 -1.02 -1.90
C TYR A 8 8.55 -1.62 -1.42
N GLY A 9 7.72 -2.10 -2.35
CA GLY A 9 6.47 -2.78 -2.03
C GLY A 9 6.67 -4.02 -1.17
N GLY A 10 7.71 -4.81 -1.46
CA GLY A 10 8.10 -5.98 -0.68
C GLY A 10 8.46 -5.62 0.77
N VAL A 11 9.35 -4.63 0.97
CA VAL A 11 9.72 -4.18 2.33
C VAL A 11 8.50 -3.63 3.09
N LYS A 12 7.63 -2.88 2.41
CA LYS A 12 6.40 -2.37 3.01
C LYS A 12 5.46 -3.51 3.44
N ALA A 13 5.31 -4.53 2.61
CA ALA A 13 4.46 -5.69 2.90
C ALA A 13 5.01 -6.52 4.08
N SER A 14 6.32 -6.78 4.11
CA SER A 14 6.96 -7.48 5.23
C SER A 14 6.81 -6.74 6.56
N LEU A 15 6.98 -5.42 6.55
CA LEU A 15 6.77 -4.61 7.76
C LEU A 15 5.30 -4.67 8.20
N GLN A 16 4.36 -4.53 7.26
CA GLN A 16 2.93 -4.58 7.57
C GLN A 16 2.52 -5.94 8.17
N SER A 17 3.06 -7.06 7.67
CA SER A 17 2.76 -8.38 8.24
C SER A 17 3.27 -8.56 9.67
N LEU A 18 4.40 -7.92 10.01
CA LEU A 18 4.97 -7.93 11.37
C LEU A 18 4.21 -6.99 12.32
N ASP A 19 3.74 -5.85 11.81
CA ASP A 19 3.06 -4.78 12.55
C ASP A 19 1.57 -5.05 12.80
N ASN A 20 0.93 -5.96 12.05
CA ASN A 20 -0.50 -6.26 12.15
C ASN A 20 -0.92 -7.01 13.44
N GLN A 21 -0.22 -6.79 14.55
CA GLN A 21 -0.47 -7.39 15.87
C GLN A 21 -1.22 -6.47 16.83
N ASN A 22 -2.06 -5.57 16.31
CA ASN A 22 -3.09 -4.89 17.10
C ASN A 22 -4.42 -5.69 17.11
N GLY A 23 -4.32 -7.02 17.00
CA GLY A 23 -5.47 -7.94 17.01
C GLY A 23 -5.99 -8.24 18.41
N ASN A 24 -6.80 -9.30 18.52
CA ASN A 24 -7.33 -9.79 19.78
C ASN A 24 -6.24 -10.38 20.71
N LEU A 25 -6.59 -10.72 21.95
CA LEU A 25 -5.67 -11.25 22.98
C LEU A 25 -4.85 -12.48 22.53
N GLN A 26 -5.30 -13.21 21.52
CA GLN A 26 -4.58 -14.36 20.95
C GLN A 26 -3.39 -13.93 20.09
N THR A 27 -3.52 -12.84 19.34
CA THR A 27 -2.57 -12.44 18.30
C THR A 27 -1.83 -11.15 18.61
N ARG A 28 -2.33 -10.35 19.57
CA ARG A 28 -1.77 -9.07 19.99
C ARG A 28 -0.36 -9.19 20.54
N SER A 29 0.58 -8.29 20.20
CA SER A 29 1.90 -8.31 20.85
C SER A 29 1.76 -8.10 22.36
N LEU A 30 2.50 -8.90 23.13
CA LEU A 30 2.51 -8.84 24.60
C LEU A 30 3.70 -8.03 25.15
N ASN A 31 4.43 -7.34 24.26
CA ASN A 31 5.50 -6.43 24.66
C ASN A 31 4.97 -5.30 25.54
N GLY A 32 5.66 -5.07 26.65
CA GLY A 32 5.27 -4.08 27.66
C GLY A 32 4.08 -4.51 28.53
N ILE A 33 3.46 -5.67 28.26
CA ILE A 33 2.41 -6.26 29.11
C ILE A 33 3.01 -7.32 30.03
N VAL A 34 3.87 -8.18 29.49
CA VAL A 34 4.54 -9.25 30.24
C VAL A 34 5.90 -8.75 30.70
N SER A 35 6.12 -8.75 32.01
CA SER A 35 7.40 -8.42 32.65
C SER A 35 8.23 -9.67 32.92
N LYS A 36 9.54 -9.53 33.10
CA LYS A 36 10.41 -10.69 33.42
C LYS A 36 10.03 -11.35 34.75
N ASP A 37 9.57 -10.56 35.71
CA ASP A 37 9.07 -11.04 37.01
C ASP A 37 7.79 -11.89 36.88
N ASP A 38 7.12 -11.79 35.73
CA ASP A 38 5.89 -12.53 35.48
C ASP A 38 6.11 -13.95 35.01
N LEU A 39 7.32 -14.28 34.58
CA LEU A 39 7.68 -15.58 34.05
C LEU A 39 8.72 -16.26 34.95
N VAL A 40 8.31 -17.35 35.58
CA VAL A 40 9.22 -18.25 36.29
C VAL A 40 9.82 -19.21 35.26
N VAL A 41 11.08 -18.99 34.91
CA VAL A 41 11.86 -19.91 34.08
C VAL A 41 12.96 -20.51 34.96
N SER A 42 12.79 -21.77 35.37
CA SER A 42 13.81 -22.52 36.09
C SER A 42 14.15 -23.82 35.36
N GLU A 43 15.02 -24.65 35.93
CA GLU A 43 15.35 -25.96 35.36
C GLU A 43 14.09 -26.82 35.18
N TYR A 44 13.20 -26.81 36.18
CA TYR A 44 12.03 -27.69 36.25
C TYR A 44 10.68 -26.98 36.07
N LEU A 45 10.61 -25.68 36.33
CA LEU A 45 9.39 -24.89 36.24
C LEU A 45 9.37 -24.04 34.97
N THR A 46 8.17 -23.80 34.47
CA THR A 46 7.89 -22.86 33.40
C THR A 46 6.57 -22.15 33.68
N THR A 47 6.43 -20.93 33.18
CA THR A 47 5.17 -20.21 33.18
C THR A 47 4.55 -20.24 31.79
N LEU A 48 3.25 -20.51 31.71
CA LEU A 48 2.46 -20.45 30.48
C LEU A 48 1.48 -19.28 30.56
N LEU A 49 1.24 -18.64 29.42
CA LEU A 49 0.20 -17.62 29.28
C LEU A 49 -1.05 -18.28 28.73
N VAL A 50 -2.21 -17.98 29.32
CA VAL A 50 -3.48 -18.60 28.94
C VAL A 50 -4.53 -17.53 28.77
N VAL A 51 -5.19 -17.57 27.62
CA VAL A 51 -6.33 -16.69 27.33
C VAL A 51 -7.59 -17.34 27.89
N VAL A 52 -8.26 -16.61 28.77
CA VAL A 52 -9.38 -17.07 29.58
C VAL A 52 -10.59 -16.19 29.31
N SER A 53 -11.70 -16.78 28.86
CA SER A 53 -12.98 -16.09 28.67
C SER A 53 -13.92 -16.21 29.88
N SER A 54 -13.77 -17.27 30.69
CA SER A 54 -14.59 -17.53 31.89
C SER A 54 -13.71 -17.65 33.14
N TYR A 55 -13.67 -16.59 33.96
CA TYR A 55 -12.74 -16.49 35.09
C TYR A 55 -13.12 -17.45 36.23
N LEU A 56 -14.41 -17.56 36.52
CA LEU A 56 -14.90 -18.46 37.56
C LEU A 56 -14.60 -19.93 37.24
N GLN A 57 -14.74 -20.33 35.97
CA GLN A 57 -14.41 -21.68 35.55
C GLN A 57 -12.89 -21.91 35.63
N TRP A 58 -12.10 -20.92 35.21
CA TRP A 58 -10.65 -21.00 35.27
C TRP A 58 -10.13 -21.23 36.68
N GLU A 59 -10.50 -20.36 37.63
CA GLU A 59 -10.03 -20.44 39.02
C GLU A 59 -10.38 -21.78 39.69
N ARG A 60 -11.54 -22.37 39.33
CA ARG A 60 -11.98 -23.66 39.87
C ARG A 60 -11.30 -24.88 39.25
N SER A 61 -10.76 -24.76 38.03
CA SER A 61 -10.37 -25.93 37.24
C SER A 61 -8.88 -26.01 36.91
N TYR A 62 -8.18 -24.89 36.78
CA TYR A 62 -6.79 -24.87 36.26
C TYR A 62 -5.82 -25.73 37.08
N GLU A 63 -6.00 -25.81 38.40
CA GLU A 63 -5.16 -26.63 39.30
C GLU A 63 -5.35 -28.14 39.08
N SER A 64 -6.51 -28.57 38.56
CA SER A 64 -6.79 -29.98 38.27
C SER A 64 -6.35 -30.42 36.87
N PHE A 65 -5.82 -29.49 36.06
CA PHE A 65 -5.37 -29.82 34.71
C PHE A 65 -4.15 -30.74 34.71
N SER A 66 -3.27 -30.65 35.71
CA SER A 66 -2.20 -31.62 35.93
C SER A 66 -1.78 -31.64 37.39
N VAL A 67 -1.30 -32.78 37.86
CA VAL A 67 -0.73 -32.94 39.21
C VAL A 67 0.47 -32.02 39.44
N PHE A 68 1.14 -31.60 38.36
CA PHE A 68 2.31 -30.74 38.42
C PHE A 68 2.01 -29.25 38.12
N VAL A 69 0.77 -28.80 38.33
CA VAL A 69 0.45 -27.37 38.36
C VAL A 69 0.79 -26.83 39.75
N VAL A 70 1.43 -25.66 39.83
CA VAL A 70 1.69 -25.00 41.12
C VAL A 70 0.37 -24.35 41.59
N PRO A 71 -0.20 -24.75 42.74
CA PRO A 71 -1.43 -24.16 43.24
C PRO A 71 -1.28 -22.67 43.54
N ARG A 72 -2.35 -21.91 43.39
CA ARG A 72 -2.39 -20.44 43.58
C ARG A 72 -1.35 -19.66 42.75
N SER A 73 -0.82 -20.25 41.67
CA SER A 73 0.15 -19.59 40.78
C SER A 73 -0.51 -18.76 39.67
N SER A 74 -1.83 -18.89 39.48
CA SER A 74 -2.56 -18.14 38.47
C SER A 74 -2.60 -16.64 38.80
N ARG A 75 -2.12 -15.80 37.88
CA ARG A 75 -2.17 -14.34 38.01
C ARG A 75 -2.62 -13.68 36.72
N LYS A 76 -3.58 -12.75 36.81
CA LYS A 76 -4.08 -11.97 35.67
C LYS A 76 -3.03 -10.92 35.26
N LEU A 77 -2.70 -10.86 33.97
CA LEU A 77 -1.75 -9.89 33.40
C LEU A 77 -2.46 -8.73 32.71
N THR A 78 -3.39 -9.04 31.80
CA THR A 78 -4.17 -8.04 31.05
C THR A 78 -5.57 -8.55 30.79
N GLU A 79 -6.51 -7.63 30.60
CA GLU A 79 -7.91 -7.89 30.31
C GLU A 79 -8.38 -7.05 29.13
N ASP A 80 -9.29 -7.61 28.33
CA ASP A 80 -9.95 -6.97 27.19
C ASP A 80 -11.41 -7.44 27.12
N ARG A 81 -12.17 -6.96 26.14
CA ARG A 81 -13.61 -7.26 25.96
C ARG A 81 -13.91 -8.74 25.76
N GLU A 82 -12.95 -9.52 25.26
CA GLU A 82 -13.10 -10.95 24.96
C GLU A 82 -12.65 -11.89 26.09
N GLY A 83 -11.96 -11.35 27.12
CA GLY A 83 -11.40 -12.14 28.22
C GLY A 83 -10.13 -11.55 28.80
N ALA A 84 -9.33 -12.38 29.46
CA ALA A 84 -8.06 -11.96 30.07
C ALA A 84 -6.94 -12.98 29.85
N ILE A 85 -5.70 -12.50 29.92
CA ILE A 85 -4.51 -13.34 29.90
C ILE A 85 -4.08 -13.60 31.34
N PHE A 86 -3.94 -14.87 31.69
CA PHE A 86 -3.41 -15.33 32.96
C PHE A 86 -2.05 -16.00 32.76
N ALA A 87 -1.13 -15.76 33.69
CA ALA A 87 0.10 -16.52 33.84
C ALA A 87 -0.13 -17.67 34.83
N VAL A 88 0.31 -18.88 34.50
CA VAL A 88 0.29 -20.05 35.39
C VAL A 88 1.64 -20.74 35.39
N THR A 89 2.11 -21.10 36.58
CA THR A 89 3.39 -21.80 36.74
C THR A 89 3.15 -23.29 36.97
N LEU A 90 3.90 -24.12 36.26
CA LEU A 90 3.81 -25.58 36.32
C LEU A 90 5.16 -26.20 36.00
N PHE A 91 5.30 -27.50 36.24
CA PHE A 91 6.50 -28.21 35.83
C PHE A 91 6.53 -28.43 34.33
N LYS A 92 7.72 -28.31 33.73
CA LYS A 92 7.93 -28.49 32.28
C LYS A 92 7.40 -29.80 31.73
N ARG A 93 7.50 -30.89 32.51
CA ARG A 93 7.01 -32.22 32.12
C ARG A 93 5.49 -32.30 31.92
N ALA A 94 4.74 -31.39 32.53
CA ALA A 94 3.27 -31.37 32.47
C ALA A 94 2.70 -30.39 31.44
N VAL A 95 3.55 -29.69 30.68
CA VAL A 95 3.12 -28.68 29.70
C VAL A 95 2.18 -29.28 28.65
N CYS A 96 2.50 -30.46 28.12
CA CYS A 96 1.68 -31.11 27.09
C CYS A 96 0.28 -31.47 27.64
N ASP A 97 0.23 -32.12 28.81
CA ASP A 97 -1.03 -32.53 29.44
C ASP A 97 -1.89 -31.32 29.82
N PHE A 98 -1.25 -30.27 30.35
CA PHE A 98 -1.91 -29.03 30.71
C PHE A 98 -2.53 -28.35 29.48
N LYS A 99 -1.77 -28.23 28.39
CA LYS A 99 -2.26 -27.66 27.12
C LYS A 99 -3.47 -28.44 26.59
N ALA A 100 -3.43 -29.77 26.63
CA ALA A 100 -4.53 -30.61 26.17
C ALA A 100 -5.81 -30.39 26.99
N LYS A 101 -5.73 -30.39 28.32
CA LYS A 101 -6.91 -30.17 29.18
C LYS A 101 -7.41 -28.73 29.18
N ALA A 102 -6.50 -27.76 29.05
CA ALA A 102 -6.87 -26.36 28.87
C ALA A 102 -7.71 -26.19 27.59
N LEU A 103 -7.28 -26.80 26.48
CA LEU A 103 -8.01 -26.76 25.22
C LEU A 103 -9.39 -27.45 25.32
N GLN A 104 -9.48 -28.60 25.97
CA GLN A 104 -10.77 -29.27 26.25
C GLN A 104 -11.72 -28.39 27.07
N SER A 105 -11.17 -27.58 27.97
CA SER A 105 -11.91 -26.62 28.79
C SER A 105 -12.16 -25.28 28.09
N LYS A 106 -11.86 -25.18 26.78
CA LYS A 106 -11.99 -23.97 25.93
C LYS A 106 -11.06 -22.81 26.32
N PHE A 107 -9.94 -23.11 26.97
CA PHE A 107 -8.87 -22.15 27.23
C PHE A 107 -7.75 -22.33 26.21
N VAL A 108 -7.19 -21.22 25.74
CA VAL A 108 -6.11 -21.25 24.74
C VAL A 108 -4.81 -20.88 25.41
N VAL A 109 -3.84 -21.80 25.38
CA VAL A 109 -2.49 -21.55 25.89
C VAL A 109 -1.68 -20.88 24.80
N ARG A 110 -1.10 -19.73 25.12
CA ARG A 110 -0.26 -18.93 24.25
C ARG A 110 1.20 -19.11 24.59
N GLU A 111 2.00 -19.43 23.59
CA GLU A 111 3.45 -19.49 23.73
C GLU A 111 4.02 -18.07 23.74
N TYR A 112 4.92 -17.81 24.68
CA TYR A 112 5.58 -16.52 24.82
C TYR A 112 7.04 -16.73 25.19
N SER A 113 7.93 -16.05 24.48
CA SER A 113 9.37 -16.07 24.70
C SER A 113 9.93 -14.67 24.47
N PHE A 114 10.62 -14.13 25.46
CA PHE A 114 11.25 -12.82 25.37
C PHE A 114 12.26 -12.74 24.22
N ASP A 115 13.04 -13.80 23.98
CA ASP A 115 14.05 -13.84 22.90
C ASP A 115 13.40 -13.75 21.51
N VAL A 116 12.29 -14.46 21.30
CA VAL A 116 11.55 -14.44 20.04
C VAL A 116 10.93 -13.05 19.80
N GLU A 117 10.36 -12.47 20.85
CA GLU A 117 9.69 -11.19 20.77
C GLU A 117 10.70 -10.03 20.61
N GLU A 118 11.86 -10.09 21.27
CA GLU A 118 12.96 -9.13 21.10
C GLU A 118 13.54 -9.18 19.67
N LYS A 119 13.83 -10.38 19.15
CA LYS A 119 14.28 -10.56 17.76
C LYS A 119 13.30 -9.97 16.76
N LYS A 120 12.00 -10.16 17.02
CA LYS A 120 10.94 -9.59 16.21
C LYS A 120 10.91 -8.06 16.27
N GLN A 121 11.06 -7.46 17.44
CA GLN A 121 11.13 -6.00 17.58
C GLN A 121 12.36 -5.42 16.85
N LEU A 122 13.51 -6.07 16.96
CA LEU A 122 14.71 -5.70 16.22
C LEU A 122 14.48 -5.77 14.70
N GLU A 123 13.76 -6.79 14.23
CA GLU A 123 13.39 -6.93 12.82
C GLU A 123 12.43 -5.82 12.35
N ILE A 124 11.41 -5.47 13.15
CA ILE A 124 10.50 -4.34 12.87
C ILE A 124 11.30 -3.03 12.76
N VAL A 125 12.18 -2.76 13.72
CA VAL A 125 13.01 -1.55 13.71
C VAL A 125 13.90 -1.54 12.46
N LYS A 126 14.57 -2.65 12.15
CA LYS A 126 15.42 -2.79 10.95
C LYS A 126 14.63 -2.52 9.66
N LEU A 127 13.47 -3.15 9.51
CA LEU A 127 12.62 -2.96 8.34
C LEU A 127 12.06 -1.54 8.24
N SER A 128 11.78 -0.89 9.38
CA SER A 128 11.30 0.49 9.41
C SER A 128 12.34 1.48 8.89
N VAL A 129 13.61 1.29 9.28
CA VAL A 129 14.76 2.07 8.79
C VAL A 129 14.95 1.82 7.30
N GLN A 130 14.97 0.54 6.89
CA GLN A 130 15.12 0.16 5.48
C GLN A 130 14.00 0.74 4.60
N LYS A 131 12.75 0.72 5.07
CA LYS A 131 11.61 1.32 4.38
C LYS A 131 11.82 2.82 4.17
N LYS A 132 12.25 3.54 5.21
CA LYS A 132 12.49 5.00 5.16
C LYS A 132 13.62 5.34 4.18
N GLU A 133 14.72 4.60 4.23
CA GLU A 133 15.85 4.76 3.32
C GLU A 133 15.45 4.49 1.86
N GLN A 134 14.81 3.35 1.59
CA GLN A 134 14.36 3.00 0.25
C GLN A 134 13.32 3.98 -0.28
N HIS A 135 12.44 4.49 0.57
CA HIS A 135 11.48 5.53 0.18
C HIS A 135 12.20 6.79 -0.33
N GLY A 136 13.19 7.29 0.42
CA GLY A 136 13.96 8.46 0.02
C GLY A 136 14.69 8.27 -1.33
N ILE A 137 15.34 7.12 -1.51
CA ILE A 137 16.03 6.76 -2.76
C ILE A 137 15.02 6.66 -3.91
N LEU A 138 13.87 6.02 -3.69
CA LEU A 138 12.83 5.84 -4.69
C LEU A 138 12.26 7.19 -5.13
N VAL A 139 11.91 8.07 -4.20
CA VAL A 139 11.38 9.41 -4.51
C VAL A 139 12.38 10.24 -5.30
N ARG A 140 13.66 10.27 -4.89
CA ARG A 140 14.70 10.99 -5.62
C ARG A 140 14.86 10.45 -7.03
N TRP A 141 14.87 9.12 -7.20
CA TRP A 141 14.96 8.49 -8.51
C TRP A 141 13.73 8.80 -9.38
N LEU A 142 12.53 8.74 -8.80
CA LEU A 142 11.27 9.05 -9.49
C LEU A 142 11.25 10.49 -10.01
N LYS A 143 11.66 11.46 -9.20
CA LYS A 143 11.73 12.88 -9.62
C LYS A 143 12.59 13.06 -10.86
N VAL A 144 13.82 12.52 -10.87
CA VAL A 144 14.72 12.61 -12.02
C VAL A 144 14.14 11.94 -13.26
N ASN A 145 13.60 10.72 -13.12
CA ASN A 145 13.10 9.95 -14.25
C ASN A 145 11.77 10.48 -14.81
N LEU A 146 10.91 11.05 -13.96
CA LEU A 146 9.65 11.65 -14.40
C LEU A 146 9.92 12.88 -15.27
N THR A 147 10.88 13.73 -14.90
CA THR A 147 11.25 14.89 -15.72
C THR A 147 11.78 14.45 -17.09
N GLN A 148 12.65 13.44 -17.14
CA GLN A 148 13.17 12.90 -18.41
C GLN A 148 12.06 12.30 -19.28
N LEU A 149 11.15 11.54 -18.68
CA LEU A 149 10.02 10.95 -19.39
C LEU A 149 9.05 12.02 -19.93
N PHE A 150 8.78 13.05 -19.13
CA PHE A 150 7.92 14.16 -19.55
C PHE A 150 8.55 14.93 -20.71
N MET A 151 9.86 15.22 -20.64
CA MET A 151 10.58 15.82 -21.77
C MET A 151 10.47 14.95 -23.02
N ALA A 152 10.79 13.65 -22.94
CA ALA A 152 10.69 12.74 -24.08
C ALA A 152 9.27 12.68 -24.66
N TRP A 153 8.24 12.72 -23.81
CA TRP A 153 6.85 12.75 -24.23
C TRP A 153 6.48 14.02 -25.00
N ILE A 154 6.93 15.19 -24.54
CA ILE A 154 6.75 16.47 -25.25
C ILE A 154 7.51 16.48 -26.58
N HIS A 155 8.73 15.94 -26.62
CA HIS A 155 9.48 15.80 -27.88
C HIS A 155 8.73 14.93 -28.89
N LEU A 156 8.12 13.83 -28.44
CA LEU A 156 7.31 12.98 -29.31
C LEU A 156 6.07 13.72 -29.84
N LYS A 157 5.45 14.59 -29.03
CA LYS A 157 4.36 15.46 -29.48
C LYS A 157 4.83 16.48 -30.51
N ALA A 158 5.97 17.13 -30.28
CA ALA A 158 6.54 18.10 -31.22
C ALA A 158 6.89 17.43 -32.56
N LEU A 159 7.49 16.24 -32.53
CA LEU A 159 7.78 15.45 -33.74
C LEU A 159 6.49 15.06 -34.46
N ARG A 160 5.45 14.67 -33.72
CA ARG A 160 4.14 14.36 -34.32
C ARG A 160 3.49 15.58 -34.98
N VAL A 161 3.52 16.75 -34.33
CA VAL A 161 3.09 18.04 -34.93
C VAL A 161 3.86 18.30 -36.21
N PHE A 162 5.18 18.17 -36.18
CA PHE A 162 6.01 18.40 -37.35
C PHE A 162 5.66 17.46 -38.51
N VAL A 163 5.59 16.16 -38.26
CA VAL A 163 5.28 15.15 -39.28
C VAL A 163 3.88 15.37 -39.87
N GLU A 164 2.86 15.59 -39.03
CA GLU A 164 1.50 15.84 -39.52
C GLU A 164 1.40 17.17 -40.29
N SER A 165 2.17 18.21 -39.91
CA SER A 165 2.22 19.47 -40.65
C SER A 165 2.83 19.29 -42.04
N VAL A 166 3.92 18.52 -42.15
CA VAL A 166 4.51 18.18 -43.45
C VAL A 166 3.53 17.39 -44.32
N LEU A 167 2.83 16.42 -43.74
CA LEU A 167 1.86 15.59 -44.47
C LEU A 167 0.63 16.38 -44.92
N ARG A 168 0.15 17.33 -44.11
CA ARG A 168 -1.08 18.10 -44.41
C ARG A 168 -0.83 19.32 -45.27
N TYR A 169 0.24 20.06 -45.02
CA TYR A 169 0.48 21.38 -45.64
C TYR A 169 1.60 21.37 -46.69
N GLY A 170 2.44 20.33 -46.73
CA GLY A 170 3.49 20.20 -47.74
C GLY A 170 4.64 21.20 -47.60
N LEU A 171 5.66 21.09 -48.45
CA LEU A 171 6.86 21.94 -48.40
C LEU A 171 6.62 23.33 -48.99
N PRO A 172 7.37 24.37 -48.56
CA PRO A 172 8.46 24.37 -47.56
C PRO A 172 7.96 24.36 -46.10
N VAL A 173 8.81 23.89 -45.16
CA VAL A 173 8.52 23.74 -43.72
C VAL A 173 8.49 25.07 -42.95
N ASN A 174 7.60 25.98 -43.36
CA ASN A 174 7.40 27.28 -42.72
C ASN A 174 6.13 27.26 -41.83
N TYR A 175 6.14 26.43 -40.79
CA TYR A 175 5.00 26.30 -39.88
C TYR A 175 5.29 26.94 -38.52
N GLN A 176 4.28 27.59 -37.94
CA GLN A 176 4.32 28.09 -36.58
C GLN A 176 3.47 27.20 -35.68
N ALA A 177 4.10 26.53 -34.71
CA ALA A 177 3.40 25.76 -33.69
C ALA A 177 3.17 26.62 -32.44
N PHE A 178 2.00 26.45 -31.82
CA PHE A 178 1.63 27.16 -30.60
C PHE A 178 1.24 26.16 -29.51
N LEU A 179 1.63 26.45 -28.26
CA LEU A 179 1.14 25.77 -27.08
C LEU A 179 0.02 26.62 -26.47
N LEU A 180 -1.19 26.10 -26.44
CA LEU A 180 -2.35 26.78 -25.87
C LEU A 180 -2.78 26.09 -24.58
N GLU A 181 -2.75 26.83 -23.48
CA GLU A 181 -3.38 26.41 -22.23
C GLU A 181 -4.86 26.79 -22.27
N THR A 182 -5.74 25.80 -22.09
CA THR A 182 -7.19 26.01 -22.25
C THR A 182 -7.92 25.71 -20.94
N ASP A 183 -8.81 26.60 -20.55
CA ASP A 183 -9.78 26.35 -19.49
C ASP A 183 -10.79 25.28 -19.92
N ARG A 184 -10.96 24.24 -19.09
CA ARG A 184 -11.88 23.10 -19.35
C ARG A 184 -13.29 23.56 -19.73
N LYS A 185 -13.78 24.67 -19.17
CA LYS A 185 -15.14 25.18 -19.46
C LYS A 185 -15.25 25.83 -20.85
N ARG A 186 -14.17 26.39 -21.37
CA ARG A 186 -14.13 27.16 -22.63
C ARG A 186 -13.48 26.41 -23.79
N SER A 187 -12.91 25.22 -23.53
CA SER A 187 -12.21 24.40 -24.53
C SER A 187 -13.06 24.08 -25.77
N LYS A 188 -14.37 23.80 -25.61
CA LYS A 188 -15.26 23.53 -26.75
C LYS A 188 -15.42 24.75 -27.68
N LYS A 189 -15.74 25.91 -27.10
CA LYS A 189 -15.91 27.16 -27.85
C LYS A 189 -14.61 27.57 -28.56
N LEU A 190 -13.46 27.42 -27.89
CA LEU A 190 -12.16 27.69 -28.51
C LEU A 190 -11.88 26.78 -29.71
N LYS A 191 -12.21 25.47 -29.61
CA LYS A 191 -12.05 24.55 -30.73
C LYS A 191 -12.91 24.96 -31.93
N GLU A 192 -14.15 25.38 -31.69
CA GLU A 192 -15.07 25.87 -32.72
C GLU A 192 -14.54 27.13 -33.42
N GLU A 193 -14.07 28.12 -32.64
CA GLU A 193 -13.48 29.35 -33.18
C GLU A 193 -12.22 29.08 -34.00
N LEU A 194 -11.29 28.25 -33.49
CA LEU A 194 -10.09 27.87 -34.24
C LEU A 194 -10.42 27.09 -35.52
N ASN A 195 -11.41 26.20 -35.49
CA ASN A 195 -11.84 25.49 -36.69
C ASN A 195 -12.43 26.44 -37.74
N SER A 196 -13.19 27.45 -37.31
CA SER A 196 -13.73 28.47 -38.22
C SER A 196 -12.62 29.30 -38.86
N LEU A 197 -11.62 29.72 -38.09
CA LEU A 197 -10.50 30.54 -38.60
C LEU A 197 -9.62 29.76 -39.59
N PHE A 198 -9.36 28.48 -39.31
CA PHE A 198 -8.43 27.65 -40.10
C PHE A 198 -9.11 26.73 -41.09
N VAL A 199 -10.41 26.89 -41.37
CA VAL A 199 -11.15 26.03 -42.30
C VAL A 199 -10.55 26.01 -43.72
N HIS A 200 -9.95 27.13 -44.13
CA HIS A 200 -9.32 27.30 -45.44
C HIS A 200 -8.04 26.47 -45.62
N LEU A 201 -7.43 26.00 -44.53
CA LEU A 201 -6.25 25.13 -44.56
C LEU A 201 -6.61 23.65 -44.69
N ASP A 202 -7.91 23.33 -44.72
CA ASP A 202 -8.36 21.95 -44.83
C ASP A 202 -8.32 21.45 -46.28
N PRO A 203 -7.40 20.54 -46.64
CA PRO A 203 -7.29 20.07 -48.03
C PRO A 203 -8.52 19.28 -48.49
N THR A 204 -9.35 18.79 -47.57
CA THR A 204 -10.62 18.11 -47.86
C THR A 204 -11.79 19.06 -48.10
N ALA A 205 -11.67 20.36 -47.78
CA ALA A 205 -12.76 21.33 -47.94
C ALA A 205 -13.14 21.59 -49.41
N SER A 206 -12.23 21.32 -50.35
CA SER A 206 -12.46 21.38 -51.80
C SER A 206 -13.13 20.12 -52.39
N THR A 207 -13.12 19.00 -51.68
CA THR A 207 -13.79 17.74 -52.06
C THR A 207 -15.04 17.54 -51.21
N LYS A 208 -16.08 18.32 -51.47
CA LYS A 208 -17.35 18.22 -50.73
C LYS A 208 -18.21 16.98 -51.05
N ASP A 209 -17.80 16.12 -52.00
CA ASP A 209 -18.66 15.03 -52.50
C ASP A 209 -18.19 13.60 -52.19
N VAL A 210 -17.27 13.39 -51.24
CA VAL A 210 -16.96 12.02 -50.79
C VAL A 210 -17.09 11.92 -49.29
N SER A 211 -18.28 11.50 -48.83
CA SER A 211 -18.45 10.96 -47.48
C SER A 211 -17.57 9.72 -47.37
N TYR A 212 -16.40 9.84 -46.74
CA TYR A 212 -15.58 8.70 -46.36
C TYR A 212 -16.15 8.06 -45.09
N ASP A 213 -17.37 7.52 -45.20
CA ASP A 213 -17.87 6.54 -44.22
C ASP A 213 -17.18 5.21 -44.49
N ILE A 214 -15.96 5.05 -43.95
CA ILE A 214 -15.30 3.75 -43.85
C ILE A 214 -15.55 3.20 -42.44
N PRO A 215 -16.43 2.19 -42.26
CA PRO A 215 -16.70 1.61 -40.96
C PRO A 215 -15.44 0.95 -40.37
N GLY A 216 -15.01 1.39 -39.20
CA GLY A 216 -13.90 0.78 -38.44
C GLY A 216 -12.67 1.67 -38.23
N LEU A 217 -12.58 2.82 -38.89
CA LEU A 217 -11.58 3.85 -38.54
C LEU A 217 -12.14 4.69 -37.39
N CYS A 218 -11.49 4.67 -36.23
CA CYS A 218 -11.84 5.58 -35.12
C CYS A 218 -11.98 7.00 -35.68
N GLN A 219 -13.16 7.60 -35.58
CA GLN A 219 -13.35 9.04 -35.73
C GLN A 219 -12.54 9.75 -34.64
N GLN A 220 -11.24 9.88 -34.84
CA GLN A 220 -10.41 10.77 -34.04
C GLN A 220 -10.77 12.19 -34.48
N ASP A 221 -11.28 13.00 -33.55
CA ASP A 221 -11.65 14.42 -33.68
C ASP A 221 -10.98 15.12 -34.87
N TYR A 222 -11.62 15.08 -36.05
CA TYR A 222 -11.10 15.73 -37.24
C TYR A 222 -11.24 17.25 -37.06
N SER A 223 -10.11 17.95 -37.13
CA SER A 223 -10.06 19.42 -37.04
C SER A 223 -9.38 20.00 -38.28
N SER A 224 -9.76 21.20 -38.69
CA SER A 224 -9.20 21.88 -39.88
C SER A 224 -7.73 22.30 -39.70
N TYR A 225 -7.28 22.33 -38.45
CA TYR A 225 -5.90 22.57 -38.04
C TYR A 225 -5.35 21.35 -37.30
N ILE A 226 -4.02 21.22 -37.23
CA ILE A 226 -3.36 20.15 -36.48
C ILE A 226 -3.37 20.49 -35.00
N CYS A 227 -3.89 19.58 -34.19
CA CYS A 227 -4.03 19.78 -32.76
C CYS A 227 -3.76 18.48 -32.00
N PHE A 228 -2.91 18.56 -30.97
CA PHE A 228 -2.77 17.47 -30.01
C PHE A 228 -3.03 17.95 -28.61
N HIS A 229 -3.90 17.22 -27.94
CA HIS A 229 -4.15 17.43 -26.53
C HIS A 229 -2.98 16.90 -25.68
N ILE A 230 -2.55 17.73 -24.73
CA ILE A 230 -1.59 17.39 -23.68
C ILE A 230 -2.39 17.37 -22.37
N SER A 231 -2.64 16.18 -21.82
CA SER A 231 -3.32 16.06 -20.53
C SER A 231 -2.30 16.13 -19.40
N THR A 232 -2.40 17.15 -18.56
CA THR A 232 -1.59 17.35 -17.35
C THR A 232 -2.29 16.91 -16.08
N SER A 233 -3.44 16.23 -16.17
CA SER A 233 -4.27 15.80 -15.03
C SER A 233 -3.53 14.99 -13.96
N VAL A 234 -2.40 14.34 -14.31
CA VAL A 234 -1.54 13.61 -13.37
C VAL A 234 -0.71 14.55 -12.48
N LEU A 235 -0.45 15.78 -12.92
CA LEU A 235 0.32 16.80 -12.20
C LEU A 235 -0.56 17.62 -11.23
N GLU A 236 -1.85 17.79 -11.54
CA GLU A 236 -2.81 18.58 -10.74
C GLU A 236 -3.18 17.95 -9.39
N ILE A 237 -2.91 16.65 -9.19
CA ILE A 237 -3.22 15.93 -7.94
C ILE A 237 -2.38 16.44 -6.75
N SER A 238 -1.31 17.23 -7.02
CA SER A 238 -0.37 17.71 -6.00
C SER A 238 -0.78 19.01 -5.29
N GLU A 239 -1.88 19.69 -5.69
CA GLU A 239 -2.25 21.03 -5.20
C GLU A 239 -3.51 21.07 -4.32
N LYS A 240 -3.78 20.03 -3.53
CA LYS A 240 -4.66 20.22 -2.37
C LYS A 240 -3.80 20.56 -1.15
N PRO A 241 -3.74 21.83 -0.72
CA PRO A 241 -3.23 22.14 0.61
C PRO A 241 -4.20 21.55 1.63
N ASP A 242 -3.66 20.84 2.62
CA ASP A 242 -4.40 20.42 3.81
C ASP A 242 -4.93 21.69 4.50
N THR A 243 -6.24 21.96 4.35
CA THR A 243 -7.02 22.86 5.21
C THR A 243 -7.60 22.09 6.37
#